data_AF-A0A6G6KBQ4-F1
#
_entry.id   AF-A0A6G6KBQ4-F1
#
_cell.length_a   1.000
_cell.length_b   1.000
_cell.length_c   1.000
_cell.angle_alpha   90.00
_cell.angle_beta   90.00
_cell.angle_gamma   90.00
#
_symmetry.space_group_name_H-M   'P 1'
#
loop_
_entity.id
_entity.type
_entity.pdbx_description
1 polymer ?
#
loop_
_entity_poly.entity_id
_entity_poly.type
_entity_poly.pdbx_seq_one_letter_code
_entity_poly.pdbx_strand_id
1 'polypeptide(L)'
;MKPIAGKGSIARWNNTEHPPGMDTQEQLRLVEQETDLARKALRLAMLVASLFRESGCETVVVGGSAIEFYTNGDYMSGDVDICFLLRGRPELRVVAELMGKVGATGGPRSFKVAGLFVDILGEVETLAQTQFRKITDPSTGQYVLLSKPEDLLAERMLMALYPARDDDSLACARKLVSAGLAGGVEIDWQEAMRVAALPEYRVEKELAELVEQVKIESTETP
;
A
#
# COMPACT_ATOMS: atom_id res chain seq x y z
N MET A 1 49.92 7.38 -36.88
CA MET A 1 48.77 8.15 -36.36
C MET A 1 48.75 8.04 -34.85
N LYS A 2 48.72 9.18 -34.16
CA LYS A 2 48.77 9.36 -32.70
C LYS A 2 47.39 9.08 -32.05
N PRO A 3 47.34 8.80 -30.74
CA PRO A 3 46.14 8.40 -30.01
C PRO A 3 45.28 9.60 -29.61
N ILE A 4 43.97 9.39 -29.44
CA ILE A 4 43.07 10.37 -28.80
C ILE A 4 42.55 9.77 -27.51
N ALA A 5 42.97 10.38 -26.40
CA ALA A 5 42.39 10.22 -25.08
C ALA A 5 41.03 10.94 -25.01
N GLY A 6 40.10 10.39 -24.23
CA GLY A 6 38.85 11.05 -23.89
C GLY A 6 38.19 10.40 -22.68
N LYS A 7 38.49 10.94 -21.49
CA LYS A 7 37.72 10.74 -20.25
C LYS A 7 36.33 11.36 -20.40
N GLY A 8 35.35 10.82 -19.69
CA GLY A 8 34.03 11.41 -19.45
C GLY A 8 32.93 10.41 -19.79
N SER A 9 31.84 10.26 -19.05
CA SER A 9 31.35 10.87 -17.82
C SER A 9 30.14 10.00 -17.48
N ILE A 10 29.94 9.64 -16.22
CA ILE A 10 28.65 9.10 -15.76
C ILE A 10 27.62 10.18 -16.11
N ALA A 11 26.78 9.91 -17.11
CA ALA A 11 25.78 10.85 -17.54
C ALA A 11 24.77 10.99 -16.40
N ARG A 12 24.82 12.17 -15.77
CA ARG A 12 23.80 12.72 -14.89
C ARG A 12 22.45 12.56 -15.59
N TRP A 13 21.54 11.83 -14.96
CA TRP A 13 20.13 11.97 -15.28
C TRP A 13 19.72 13.35 -14.77
N ASN A 14 19.53 14.25 -15.72
CA ASN A 14 19.14 15.62 -15.51
C ASN A 14 17.81 15.68 -14.75
N ASN A 15 17.76 16.64 -13.82
CA ASN A 15 16.55 17.29 -13.33
C ASN A 15 15.50 17.39 -14.45
N THR A 16 14.49 16.53 -14.41
CA THR A 16 13.15 16.99 -14.70
C THR A 16 12.71 17.74 -13.46
N GLU A 17 12.56 19.05 -13.60
CA GLU A 17 11.97 19.92 -12.59
C GLU A 17 10.71 19.23 -12.05
N HIS A 18 10.80 18.70 -10.83
CA HIS A 18 9.60 18.38 -10.08
C HIS A 18 8.84 19.70 -9.95
N PRO A 19 7.52 19.75 -10.27
CA PRO A 19 6.73 20.90 -9.86
C PRO A 19 7.02 21.14 -8.38
N PRO A 20 7.15 22.39 -7.90
CA PRO A 20 7.40 22.65 -6.49
C PRO A 20 6.36 21.86 -5.71
N GLY A 21 6.84 20.85 -4.98
CA GLY A 21 5.97 19.98 -4.22
C GLY A 21 5.14 20.87 -3.30
N MET A 22 3.83 20.65 -3.30
CA MET A 22 2.92 21.30 -2.36
C MET A 22 3.51 21.20 -0.95
N ASP A 23 3.59 22.32 -0.23
CA ASP A 23 4.18 22.36 1.11
C ASP A 23 3.51 21.35 2.06
N THR A 24 4.28 20.75 2.98
CA THR A 24 3.78 19.73 3.91
C THR A 24 2.57 20.23 4.73
N GLN A 25 2.55 21.51 5.13
CA GLN A 25 1.41 22.06 5.89
C GLN A 25 0.19 22.26 5.00
N GLU A 26 0.39 22.60 3.73
CA GLU A 26 -0.71 22.67 2.77
C GLU A 26 -1.31 21.29 2.49
N GLN A 27 -0.48 20.27 2.32
CA GLN A 27 -0.94 18.88 2.18
C GLN A 27 -1.71 18.41 3.43
N LEU A 28 -1.20 18.70 4.63
CA LEU A 28 -1.88 18.37 5.88
C LEU A 28 -3.25 19.05 5.97
N ARG A 29 -3.35 20.33 5.61
CA ARG A 29 -4.63 21.04 5.56
C ARG A 29 -5.63 20.38 4.61
N LEU A 30 -5.19 19.87 3.45
CA LEU A 30 -6.06 19.13 2.54
C LEU A 30 -6.57 17.82 3.16
N VAL A 31 -5.73 17.11 3.93
CA VAL A 31 -6.15 15.93 4.70
C VAL A 31 -7.19 16.31 5.76
N GLU A 32 -6.96 17.40 6.50
CA GLU A 32 -7.88 17.84 7.56
C GLU A 32 -9.25 18.28 7.03
N GLN A 33 -9.28 18.90 5.85
CA GLN A 33 -10.51 19.37 5.19
C GLN A 33 -11.29 18.25 4.48
N GLU A 34 -10.67 17.10 4.23
CA GLU A 34 -11.33 15.96 3.60
C GLU A 34 -12.35 15.34 4.56
N THR A 35 -13.61 15.26 4.10
CA THR A 35 -14.72 14.72 4.89
C THR A 35 -14.99 13.26 4.61
N ASP A 36 -14.64 12.79 3.41
CA ASP A 36 -14.74 11.37 3.07
C ASP A 36 -13.60 10.60 3.74
N LEU A 37 -13.93 9.65 4.61
CA LEU A 37 -12.92 8.96 5.43
C LEU A 37 -11.92 8.16 4.59
N ALA A 38 -12.38 7.46 3.54
CA ALA A 38 -11.52 6.68 2.66
C ALA A 38 -10.53 7.59 1.92
N ARG A 39 -11.03 8.69 1.34
CA ARG A 39 -10.20 9.68 0.66
C ARG A 39 -9.26 10.40 1.63
N LYS A 40 -9.71 10.65 2.87
CA LYS A 40 -8.87 11.24 3.93
C LYS A 40 -7.71 10.32 4.29
N ALA A 41 -7.98 9.03 4.50
CA ALA A 41 -6.96 8.02 4.76
C ALA A 41 -5.97 7.90 3.60
N LEU A 42 -6.45 7.88 2.35
CA LEU A 42 -5.60 7.85 1.16
C LEU A 42 -4.70 9.10 1.04
N ARG A 43 -5.27 10.30 1.25
CA ARG A 43 -4.50 11.55 1.25
C ARG A 43 -3.46 11.57 2.38
N LEU A 44 -3.82 11.08 3.56
CA LEU A 44 -2.89 10.95 4.68
C LEU A 44 -1.75 9.99 4.34
N ALA A 45 -2.05 8.83 3.74
CA ALA A 45 -1.05 7.88 3.28
C ALA A 45 -0.09 8.50 2.24
N MET A 46 -0.62 9.29 1.31
CA MET A 46 0.19 10.02 0.32
C MET A 46 1.08 11.09 0.96
N LEU A 47 0.57 11.87 1.92
CA LEU A 47 1.34 12.85 2.68
C LEU A 47 2.50 12.18 3.43
N VAL A 48 2.21 11.09 4.16
CA VAL A 48 3.22 10.36 4.91
C VAL A 48 4.26 9.73 3.96
N ALA A 49 3.81 9.13 2.85
CA ALA A 49 4.71 8.60 1.83
C ALA A 49 5.61 9.68 1.22
N SER A 50 5.07 10.87 0.96
CA SER A 50 5.83 12.02 0.46
C SER A 50 6.94 12.43 1.43
N LEU A 51 6.57 12.58 2.70
CA LEU A 51 7.48 12.93 3.79
C LEU A 51 8.65 11.94 3.94
N PHE A 52 8.38 10.64 3.87
CA PHE A 52 9.43 9.63 3.92
C PHE A 52 10.27 9.60 2.63
N ARG A 53 9.64 9.79 1.46
CA ARG A 53 10.34 9.83 0.18
C ARG A 53 11.33 11.00 0.09
N GLU A 54 10.97 12.17 0.60
CA GLU A 54 11.87 13.32 0.72
C GLU A 54 13.06 13.04 1.63
N SER A 55 12.91 12.11 2.58
CA SER A 55 14.02 11.60 3.43
C SER A 55 14.80 10.43 2.80
N GLY A 56 14.48 10.03 1.56
CA GLY A 56 15.13 8.97 0.83
C GLY A 56 14.56 7.57 1.06
N CYS A 57 13.38 7.45 1.67
CA CYS A 57 12.75 6.16 1.98
C CYS A 57 11.40 6.04 1.25
N GLU A 58 11.23 5.00 0.44
CA GLU A 58 9.96 4.74 -0.23
C GLU A 58 9.10 3.80 0.62
N THR A 59 7.81 4.12 0.71
CA THR A 59 6.84 3.42 1.56
C THR A 59 5.76 2.72 0.75
N VAL A 60 5.17 1.69 1.35
CA VAL A 60 4.06 0.92 0.79
C VAL A 60 2.96 0.82 1.84
N VAL A 61 1.72 1.08 1.45
CA VAL A 61 0.55 0.80 2.28
C VAL A 61 0.26 -0.70 2.22
N VAL A 62 0.04 -1.31 3.38
CA VAL A 62 -0.11 -2.76 3.52
C VAL A 62 -1.44 -3.12 4.19
N GLY A 63 -1.67 -4.42 4.41
CA GLY A 63 -2.72 -4.90 5.29
C GLY A 63 -4.13 -4.46 4.91
N GLY A 64 -4.92 -4.08 5.91
CA GLY A 64 -6.34 -3.72 5.75
C GLY A 64 -6.51 -2.43 4.95
N SER A 65 -5.65 -1.46 5.20
CA SER A 65 -5.67 -0.15 4.54
C SER A 65 -5.41 -0.26 3.03
N ALA A 66 -4.56 -1.19 2.59
CA ALA A 66 -4.34 -1.43 1.16
C ALA A 66 -5.61 -1.98 0.49
N ILE A 67 -6.29 -2.93 1.13
CA ILE A 67 -7.54 -3.51 0.61
C ILE A 67 -8.63 -2.45 0.56
N GLU A 68 -8.76 -1.63 1.60
CA GLU A 68 -9.67 -0.48 1.64
C GLU A 68 -9.49 0.45 0.44
N PHE A 69 -8.24 0.78 0.07
CA PHE A 69 -7.95 1.60 -1.10
C PHE A 69 -8.23 0.89 -2.43
N TYR A 70 -8.05 -0.42 -2.49
CA TYR A 70 -8.42 -1.21 -3.66
C TYR A 70 -9.93 -1.29 -3.88
N THR A 71 -10.70 -1.32 -2.79
CA THR A 71 -12.16 -1.48 -2.84
C THR A 71 -12.90 -0.15 -2.69
N ASN A 72 -12.25 0.99 -2.95
CA ASN A 72 -12.83 2.33 -2.81
C ASN A 72 -13.56 2.59 -1.48
N GLY A 73 -13.10 1.97 -0.39
CA GLY A 73 -13.71 2.13 0.92
C GLY A 73 -14.87 1.19 1.27
N ASP A 74 -15.19 0.20 0.43
CA ASP A 74 -16.18 -0.84 0.77
C ASP A 74 -15.78 -1.71 1.99
N TYR A 75 -14.55 -1.54 2.47
CA TYR A 75 -13.98 -2.06 3.71
C TYR A 75 -13.27 -0.90 4.43
N MET A 76 -13.49 -0.73 5.73
CA MET A 76 -12.87 0.33 6.54
C MET A 76 -12.08 -0.30 7.69
N SER A 77 -10.77 -0.10 7.70
CA SER A 77 -9.84 -0.55 8.75
C SER A 77 -9.76 0.45 9.92
N GLY A 78 -9.87 1.75 9.62
CA GLY A 78 -9.83 2.83 10.61
C GLY A 78 -8.42 3.35 10.91
N ASP A 79 -7.39 2.73 10.32
CA ASP A 79 -5.97 3.09 10.39
C ASP A 79 -5.29 3.00 9.01
N VAL A 80 -4.06 3.50 8.95
CA VAL A 80 -3.21 3.44 7.75
C VAL A 80 -1.92 2.68 8.10
N ASP A 81 -1.82 1.44 7.63
CA ASP A 81 -0.64 0.60 7.80
C ASP A 81 0.41 0.89 6.72
N ILE A 82 1.63 1.24 7.13
CA ILE A 82 2.73 1.60 6.23
C ILE A 82 3.98 0.79 6.55
N CYS A 83 4.48 0.07 5.55
CA CYS A 83 5.81 -0.55 5.55
C CYS A 83 6.78 0.22 4.65
N PHE A 84 8.07 -0.08 4.80
CA PHE A 84 9.13 0.43 3.91
C PHE A 84 9.47 -0.60 2.83
N LEU A 85 9.81 -0.14 1.62
CA LEU A 85 10.44 -1.03 0.63
C LEU A 85 11.79 -1.55 1.17
N LEU A 86 12.12 -2.80 0.82
CA LEU A 86 13.30 -3.53 1.28
C LEU A 86 14.58 -2.66 1.27
N ARG A 87 15.37 -2.74 2.35
CA ARG A 87 16.65 -2.03 2.58
C ARG A 87 16.56 -0.54 2.92
N GLY A 88 15.42 -0.10 3.46
CA GLY A 88 15.11 1.33 3.57
C GLY A 88 14.36 1.78 4.83
N ARG A 89 14.31 0.98 5.91
CA ARG A 89 13.66 1.42 7.16
C ARG A 89 14.53 2.47 7.90
N PRO A 90 14.03 3.69 8.19
CA PRO A 90 14.71 4.65 9.04
C PRO A 90 14.78 4.20 10.51
N GLU A 91 15.75 4.74 11.25
CA GLU A 91 15.75 4.61 12.70
C GLU A 91 14.47 5.20 13.32
N LEU A 92 14.01 4.64 14.44
CA LEU A 92 12.78 5.10 15.11
C LEU A 92 12.80 6.59 15.47
N ARG A 93 13.99 7.14 15.75
CA ARG A 93 14.16 8.58 15.99
C ARG A 93 13.84 9.40 14.74
N VAL A 94 14.34 8.98 13.58
CA VAL A 94 14.06 9.64 12.30
C VAL A 94 12.58 9.54 11.96
N VAL A 95 11.95 8.38 12.18
CA VAL A 95 10.50 8.20 12.04
C VAL A 95 9.75 9.21 12.92
N ALA A 96 10.09 9.32 14.20
CA ALA A 96 9.44 10.26 15.12
C ALA A 96 9.64 11.73 14.73
N GLU A 97 10.85 12.11 14.30
CA GLU A 97 11.16 13.47 13.83
C GLU A 97 10.38 13.82 12.55
N LEU A 98 10.26 12.90 11.60
CA LEU A 98 9.48 13.08 10.39
C LEU A 98 7.99 13.20 10.72
N MET A 99 7.42 12.26 11.47
CA MET A 99 6.01 12.31 11.87
C MET A 99 5.71 13.58 12.68
N GLY A 100 6.66 14.10 13.47
CA GLY A 100 6.53 15.39 14.15
C GLY A 100 6.29 16.57 13.22
N LYS A 101 6.80 16.54 11.97
CA LYS A 101 6.59 17.63 10.98
C LYS A 101 5.13 17.77 10.53
N VAL A 102 4.33 16.70 10.64
CA VAL A 102 2.89 16.70 10.34
C VAL A 102 2.03 16.81 11.61
N GLY A 103 2.62 17.26 12.73
CA GLY A 103 1.90 17.43 13.99
C GLY A 103 1.45 16.12 14.63
N ALA A 104 2.09 14.99 14.28
CA ALA A 104 1.72 13.70 14.82
C ALA A 104 1.87 13.62 16.35
N THR A 105 0.99 12.86 16.98
CA THR A 105 1.08 12.49 18.41
C THR A 105 1.18 10.97 18.55
N GLY A 106 1.63 10.48 19.71
CA GLY A 106 1.84 9.04 19.95
C GLY A 106 3.30 8.60 19.77
N GLY A 107 3.52 7.44 19.13
CA GLY A 107 4.83 6.90 18.78
C GLY A 107 5.25 5.64 19.55
N PRO A 108 6.37 5.00 19.18
CA PRO A 108 7.21 5.28 18.01
C PRO A 108 6.77 4.51 16.75
N ARG A 109 5.67 3.73 16.83
CA ARG A 109 5.17 2.91 15.71
C ARG A 109 3.73 3.19 15.32
N SER A 110 2.91 3.71 16.23
CA SER A 110 1.56 4.15 15.93
C SER A 110 1.45 5.63 16.24
N PHE A 111 1.02 6.41 15.26
CA PHE A 111 0.93 7.86 15.33
C PHE A 111 -0.47 8.32 14.98
N LYS A 112 -0.97 9.34 15.67
CA LYS A 112 -2.23 9.98 15.33
C LYS A 112 -1.98 11.28 14.57
N VAL A 113 -2.57 11.39 13.37
CA VAL A 113 -2.46 12.57 12.48
C VAL A 113 -3.83 12.85 11.88
N ALA A 114 -4.27 14.12 11.91
CA ALA A 114 -5.56 14.56 11.35
C ALA A 114 -6.79 13.73 11.80
N GLY A 115 -6.73 13.12 12.98
CA GLY A 115 -7.80 12.28 13.55
C GLY A 115 -7.72 10.79 13.22
N LEU A 116 -6.80 10.36 12.35
CA LEU A 116 -6.59 8.96 11.97
C LEU A 116 -5.30 8.40 12.59
N PHE A 117 -5.23 7.08 12.73
CA PHE A 117 -4.01 6.38 13.12
C PHE A 117 -3.19 6.01 11.88
N VAL A 118 -1.87 6.12 12.00
CA VAL A 118 -0.88 5.72 11.01
C VAL A 118 0.14 4.84 11.70
N ASP A 119 0.18 3.58 11.28
CA ASP A 119 1.06 2.57 11.82
C ASP A 119 2.29 2.42 10.92
N ILE A 120 3.44 2.81 11.44
CA ILE A 120 4.75 2.72 10.79
C ILE A 120 5.42 1.42 11.22
N LEU A 121 5.33 0.44 10.32
CA LEU A 121 5.72 -0.95 10.54
C LEU A 121 7.17 -1.20 10.12
N GLY A 122 7.45 -2.44 9.72
CA GLY A 122 8.77 -2.91 9.30
C GLY A 122 9.03 -2.69 7.81
N GLU A 123 9.89 -3.55 7.27
CA GLU A 123 10.00 -3.70 5.83
C GLU A 123 8.80 -4.48 5.31
N VAL A 124 8.37 -4.20 4.08
CA VAL A 124 7.29 -4.95 3.45
C VAL A 124 7.74 -6.37 3.17
N GLU A 125 6.95 -7.33 3.62
CA GLU A 125 7.10 -8.74 3.26
C GLU A 125 6.25 -9.00 2.01
N THR A 126 6.87 -9.51 0.95
CA THR A 126 6.19 -9.77 -0.32
C THR A 126 6.79 -11.01 -0.96
N LEU A 127 5.93 -11.93 -1.39
CA LEU A 127 6.31 -13.13 -2.12
C LEU A 127 5.82 -13.08 -3.57
N ALA A 128 4.88 -12.19 -3.87
CA ALA A 128 4.43 -11.92 -5.23
C ALA A 128 5.54 -11.24 -6.06
N GLN A 129 5.60 -11.57 -7.34
CA GLN A 129 6.57 -11.09 -8.32
C GLN A 129 6.02 -9.94 -9.19
N THR A 130 4.73 -9.62 -9.05
CA THR A 130 4.07 -8.45 -9.64
C THR A 130 4.68 -7.15 -9.11
N GLN A 131 4.40 -6.03 -9.79
CA GLN A 131 4.82 -4.71 -9.33
C GLN A 131 3.88 -4.17 -8.25
N PHE A 132 4.42 -3.36 -7.32
CA PHE A 132 3.56 -2.59 -6.43
C PHE A 132 2.69 -1.61 -7.23
N ARG A 133 1.40 -1.51 -6.88
CA ARG A 133 0.49 -0.59 -7.57
C ARG A 133 0.71 0.82 -7.06
N LYS A 134 0.77 1.80 -7.97
CA LYS A 134 0.87 3.22 -7.64
C LYS A 134 -0.50 3.87 -7.77
N ILE A 135 -0.95 4.54 -6.70
CA ILE A 135 -2.09 5.47 -6.76
C ILE A 135 -1.54 6.89 -6.69
N THR A 136 -1.91 7.73 -7.66
CA THR A 136 -1.49 9.12 -7.76
C THR A 136 -2.71 10.03 -7.63
N ASP A 137 -2.61 11.05 -6.78
CA ASP A 137 -3.57 12.15 -6.76
C ASP A 137 -3.30 13.08 -7.96
N PRO A 138 -4.22 13.17 -8.93
CA PRO A 138 -4.02 13.99 -10.13
C PRO A 138 -3.92 15.48 -9.83
N SER A 139 -4.43 15.95 -8.69
CA SER A 139 -4.45 17.37 -8.31
C SER A 139 -3.14 17.84 -7.68
N THR A 140 -2.44 16.96 -6.98
CA THR A 140 -1.20 17.28 -6.24
C THR A 140 0.04 16.61 -6.82
N GLY A 141 -0.13 15.60 -7.68
CA GLY A 141 0.94 14.74 -8.18
C GLY A 141 1.52 13.80 -7.10
N GLN A 142 1.02 13.86 -5.87
CA GLN A 142 1.43 12.97 -4.79
C GLN A 142 0.98 11.56 -5.06
N TYR A 143 1.78 10.59 -4.62
CA TYR A 143 1.45 9.19 -4.82
C TYR A 143 1.84 8.33 -3.62
N VAL A 144 1.18 7.18 -3.54
CA VAL A 144 1.49 6.11 -2.61
C VAL A 144 1.55 4.78 -3.36
N LEU A 145 2.38 3.87 -2.86
CA LEU A 145 2.43 2.48 -3.33
C LEU A 145 1.53 1.62 -2.47
N LEU A 146 0.82 0.67 -3.07
CA LEU A 146 0.02 -0.33 -2.38
C LEU A 146 0.67 -1.70 -2.50
N SER A 147 0.51 -2.48 -1.43
CA SER A 147 0.87 -3.91 -1.42
C SER A 147 0.16 -4.66 -2.52
N LYS A 148 0.83 -5.70 -3.02
CA LYS A 148 0.37 -6.45 -4.17
C LYS A 148 -0.88 -7.24 -3.77
N PRO A 149 -1.97 -7.20 -4.56
CA PRO A 149 -3.21 -7.85 -4.21
C PRO A 149 -3.06 -9.38 -4.08
N GLU A 150 -2.07 -9.97 -4.75
CA GLU A 150 -1.74 -11.39 -4.64
C GLU A 150 -1.25 -11.76 -3.23
N ASP A 151 -0.34 -10.97 -2.66
CA ASP A 151 0.12 -11.16 -1.28
C ASP A 151 -1.04 -10.93 -0.30
N LEU A 152 -1.84 -9.86 -0.51
CA LEU A 152 -2.99 -9.54 0.35
C LEU A 152 -4.04 -10.66 0.37
N LEU A 153 -4.33 -11.29 -0.78
CA LEU A 153 -5.25 -12.42 -0.84
C LEU A 153 -4.73 -13.63 -0.05
N ALA A 154 -3.46 -14.00 -0.27
CA ALA A 154 -2.87 -15.14 0.42
C ALA A 154 -2.81 -14.92 1.94
N GLU A 155 -2.41 -13.71 2.38
CA GLU A 155 -2.38 -13.33 3.79
C GLU A 155 -3.78 -13.35 4.41
N ARG A 156 -4.79 -12.76 3.75
CA ARG A 156 -6.17 -12.77 4.27
C ARG A 156 -6.76 -14.16 4.35
N MET A 157 -6.44 -15.03 3.40
CA MET A 157 -6.84 -16.44 3.47
C MET A 157 -6.15 -17.18 4.61
N LEU A 158 -4.86 -16.93 4.85
CA LEU A 158 -4.15 -17.51 5.99
C LEU A 158 -4.78 -17.06 7.32
N MET A 159 -5.03 -15.75 7.47
CA MET A 159 -5.66 -15.17 8.66
C MET A 159 -7.09 -15.69 8.88
N ALA A 160 -7.86 -15.87 7.81
CA ALA A 160 -9.21 -16.42 7.88
C ALA A 160 -9.25 -17.84 8.46
N LEU A 161 -8.16 -18.59 8.35
CA LEU A 161 -8.08 -20.00 8.70
C LEU A 161 -7.27 -20.26 9.99
N TYR A 162 -6.28 -19.41 10.30
CA TYR A 162 -5.31 -19.62 11.37
C TYR A 162 -5.03 -18.36 12.21
N PRO A 163 -4.66 -18.52 13.51
CA PRO A 163 -4.62 -19.77 14.28
C PRO A 163 -6.01 -20.31 14.66
N ALA A 164 -7.04 -19.48 14.51
CA ALA A 164 -8.43 -19.85 14.61
C ALA A 164 -9.17 -19.17 13.45
N ARG A 165 -10.35 -19.69 13.12
CA ARG A 165 -11.19 -19.12 12.09
C ARG A 165 -11.49 -17.65 12.38
N ASP A 166 -11.30 -16.81 11.37
CA ASP A 166 -11.64 -15.39 11.40
C ASP A 166 -12.53 -15.04 10.20
N ASP A 167 -13.83 -14.84 10.46
CA ASP A 167 -14.81 -14.53 9.43
C ASP A 167 -14.62 -13.11 8.86
N ASP A 168 -14.01 -12.18 9.60
CA ASP A 168 -13.77 -10.83 9.12
C ASP A 168 -12.66 -10.82 8.06
N SER A 169 -11.57 -11.56 8.28
CA SER A 169 -10.54 -11.77 7.25
C SER A 169 -11.07 -12.50 6.03
N LEU A 170 -11.97 -13.49 6.21
CA LEU A 170 -12.62 -14.17 5.09
C LEU A 170 -13.51 -13.23 4.27
N ALA A 171 -14.29 -12.39 4.94
CA ALA A 171 -15.12 -11.37 4.29
C ALA A 171 -14.26 -10.34 3.56
N CYS A 172 -13.11 -9.96 4.12
CA CYS A 172 -12.14 -9.08 3.49
C CYS A 172 -11.55 -9.70 2.21
N ALA A 173 -11.11 -10.96 2.26
CA ALA A 173 -10.64 -11.70 1.08
C ALA A 173 -11.72 -11.78 0.00
N ARG A 174 -12.97 -12.07 0.39
CA ARG A 174 -14.12 -12.11 -0.54
C ARG A 174 -14.30 -10.80 -1.27
N LYS A 175 -14.28 -9.66 -0.56
CA LYS A 175 -14.42 -8.33 -1.18
C LYS A 175 -13.31 -8.06 -2.20
N LEU A 176 -12.06 -8.40 -1.87
CA LEU A 176 -10.94 -8.23 -2.80
C LEU A 176 -11.09 -9.13 -4.03
N VAL A 177 -11.54 -10.39 -3.86
CA VAL A 177 -11.85 -11.29 -4.97
C VAL A 177 -12.96 -10.72 -5.85
N SER A 178 -14.07 -10.26 -5.26
CA SER A 178 -15.18 -9.64 -6.00
C SER A 178 -14.69 -8.42 -6.81
N ALA A 179 -13.90 -7.54 -6.20
CA ALA A 179 -13.35 -6.37 -6.87
C ALA A 179 -12.39 -6.75 -8.02
N GLY A 180 -11.59 -7.81 -7.84
CA GLY A 180 -10.72 -8.35 -8.88
C GLY A 180 -11.49 -8.93 -10.06
N LEU A 181 -12.51 -9.75 -9.79
CA LEU A 181 -13.34 -10.39 -10.83
C LEU A 181 -14.19 -9.36 -11.60
N ALA A 182 -14.64 -8.30 -10.93
CA ALA A 182 -15.34 -7.18 -11.56
C ALA A 182 -14.40 -6.25 -12.37
N GLY A 183 -13.09 -6.46 -12.33
CA GLY A 183 -12.10 -5.61 -13.01
C GLY A 183 -11.80 -4.28 -12.32
N GLY A 184 -12.28 -4.08 -11.08
CA GLY A 184 -11.96 -2.89 -10.27
C GLY A 184 -10.54 -2.93 -9.70
N VAL A 185 -10.00 -4.14 -9.52
CA VAL A 185 -8.63 -4.38 -9.08
C VAL A 185 -7.94 -5.28 -10.10
N GLU A 186 -6.80 -4.84 -10.61
CA GLU A 186 -5.94 -5.70 -11.43
C GLU A 186 -5.27 -6.72 -10.51
N ILE A 187 -5.62 -7.99 -10.68
CA ILE A 187 -5.04 -9.13 -9.95
C ILE A 187 -4.50 -10.10 -10.99
N ASP A 188 -3.23 -10.45 -10.89
CA ASP A 188 -2.66 -11.58 -11.60
C ASP A 188 -3.09 -12.86 -10.89
N TRP A 189 -4.16 -13.49 -11.37
CA TRP A 189 -4.71 -14.70 -10.76
C TRP A 189 -3.75 -15.89 -10.78
N GLN A 190 -2.85 -15.97 -11.77
CA GLN A 190 -1.84 -17.02 -11.80
C GLN A 190 -0.83 -16.80 -10.67
N GLU A 191 -0.41 -15.56 -10.47
CA GLU A 191 0.49 -15.20 -9.39
C GLU A 191 -0.18 -15.33 -8.01
N ALA A 192 -1.45 -14.92 -7.86
CA ALA A 192 -2.22 -15.10 -6.63
C ALA A 192 -2.25 -16.57 -6.20
N MET A 193 -2.55 -17.49 -7.13
CA MET A 193 -2.55 -18.93 -6.83
C MET A 193 -1.13 -19.43 -6.52
N ARG A 194 -0.12 -18.98 -7.25
CA ARG A 194 1.28 -19.34 -6.97
C ARG A 194 1.69 -18.94 -5.56
N VAL A 195 1.38 -17.71 -5.14
CA VAL A 195 1.70 -17.19 -3.80
C VAL A 195 0.93 -17.97 -2.74
N ALA A 196 -0.37 -18.19 -2.92
CA ALA A 196 -1.18 -18.98 -1.99
C ALA A 196 -0.69 -20.42 -1.81
N ALA A 197 -0.05 -21.00 -2.83
CA ALA A 197 0.55 -22.35 -2.77
C ALA A 197 1.90 -22.41 -2.04
N LEU A 198 2.56 -21.26 -1.79
CA LEU A 198 3.88 -21.24 -1.17
C LEU A 198 3.86 -21.77 0.28
N PRO A 199 4.98 -22.34 0.78
CA PRO A 199 5.06 -22.93 2.12
C PRO A 199 4.67 -21.99 3.27
N GLU A 200 4.83 -20.68 3.08
CA GLU A 200 4.48 -19.61 4.02
C GLU A 200 2.96 -19.48 4.23
N TYR A 201 2.16 -19.80 3.20
CA TYR A 201 0.70 -19.66 3.24
C TYR A 201 -0.02 -21.01 3.19
N ARG A 202 0.20 -21.81 2.14
CA ARG A 202 -0.47 -23.12 1.90
C ARG A 202 -2.00 -23.03 1.95
N VAL A 203 -2.57 -22.02 1.29
CA VAL A 203 -4.02 -21.74 1.21
C VAL A 203 -4.56 -21.72 -0.23
N GLU A 204 -3.82 -22.28 -1.19
CA GLU A 204 -4.19 -22.30 -2.62
C GLU A 204 -5.58 -22.90 -2.85
N LYS A 205 -5.88 -24.03 -2.19
CA LYS A 205 -7.15 -24.73 -2.36
C LYS A 205 -8.32 -23.85 -1.89
N GLU A 206 -8.20 -23.28 -0.70
CA GLU A 206 -9.23 -22.44 -0.09
C GLU A 206 -9.42 -21.13 -0.87
N LEU A 207 -8.35 -20.56 -1.40
CA LEU A 207 -8.43 -19.39 -2.28
C LEU A 207 -9.14 -19.74 -3.59
N ALA A 208 -8.83 -20.88 -4.20
CA ALA A 208 -9.49 -21.34 -5.42
C ALA A 208 -10.99 -21.58 -5.21
N GLU A 209 -11.36 -22.21 -4.09
CA GLU A 209 -12.76 -22.40 -3.69
C GLU A 209 -13.49 -21.06 -3.50
N LEU A 210 -12.87 -20.09 -2.81
CA LEU A 210 -13.44 -18.76 -2.63
C LEU A 210 -13.66 -18.04 -3.97
N VAL A 211 -12.67 -18.08 -4.87
CA VAL A 211 -12.77 -17.47 -6.20
C VAL A 211 -13.92 -18.06 -7.01
N GLU A 212 -14.09 -19.38 -6.98
CA GLU A 212 -15.20 -20.03 -7.68
C GLU A 212 -16.56 -19.68 -7.06
N GLN A 213 -16.65 -19.66 -5.72
CA GLN A 213 -17.86 -19.28 -5.03
C GLN A 213 -18.30 -17.86 -5.41
N VAL A 214 -17.38 -16.89 -5.43
CA VAL A 214 -17.69 -15.50 -5.79
C VAL A 214 -18.12 -15.37 -7.26
N LYS A 215 -17.55 -16.16 -8.16
CA LYS A 215 -18.00 -16.19 -9.57
C LYS A 215 -19.45 -16.64 -9.68
N ILE A 216 -19.81 -17.71 -8.98
CA ILE A 216 -21.18 -18.24 -8.97
C ILE A 216 -22.16 -17.18 -8.43
N GLU A 217 -21.87 -16.61 -7.26
CA GLU A 217 -22.69 -15.55 -6.63
C GLU A 217 -22.90 -14.34 -7.56
N SER A 218 -21.86 -13.98 -8.33
CA SER A 218 -21.92 -12.85 -9.27
C SER A 218 -22.76 -13.14 -10.52
N THR A 219 -22.98 -14.41 -10.88
CA THR A 219 -23.85 -14.80 -12.00
C THR A 219 -25.32 -14.95 -11.62
N GLU A 220 -25.62 -15.08 -10.32
CA GLU A 220 -26.98 -15.29 -9.81
C GLU A 220 -27.69 -13.98 -9.41
N THR A 221 -27.00 -12.84 -9.46
CA THR A 221 -27.57 -11.52 -9.13
C THR A 221 -27.89 -10.75 -10.43
N PRO A 222 -29.18 -10.57 -10.81
CA PRO A 222 -29.59 -9.88 -12.04
C PRO A 222 -29.46 -8.36 -11.99
#